data_AF-A0A3M1N2N0-F1
#
_entry.id   AF-A0A3M1N2N0-F1
#
_cell.length_a   1.000
_cell.length_b   1.000
_cell.length_c   1.000
_cell.angle_alpha   90.00
_cell.angle_beta   90.00
_cell.angle_gamma   90.00
#
_symmetry.space_group_name_H-M   'P 1'
#
loop_
_entity.id
_entity.type
_entity.pdbx_description
1 polymer ?
#
loop_
_entity_poly.entity_id
_entity_poly.type
_entity_poly.pdbx_seq_one_letter_code
_entity_poly.pdbx_strand_id
1 'polypeptide(L)'
;MSELYTRRCRGCGASFSYDPQSEALKCPYCGHKEPLPPAYEGIQEIDLEEALKAAQAQTTTLTGYHLVYCQTCGAEIAAQEVRATCGFCGSENVSEKALEALPIKPQGVLPFRLTPEEAQTLFDRWLKSHWFAPSDLRDKRKIEKIRGFYLPIWTFDAQVWAHWSAQPGYYRSRTERYFDPSTRSWRTRTVTYIEWGVPVSGHHQDFYDDVLVSGLTSLPTSYLDGVGGFATPSDLQAYNPDYLLGWEVALPDKPLPAAWKEGYQRIYE
;
A
#
# COMPACT_ATOMS: atom_id res chain seq x y z
N MET A 1 10.61 -23.33 -20.48
CA MET A 1 11.61 -23.46 -19.41
C MET A 1 11.44 -22.24 -18.54
N SER A 2 10.76 -22.37 -17.39
CA SER A 2 10.43 -21.25 -16.51
C SER A 2 11.69 -20.80 -15.78
N GLU A 3 12.24 -19.66 -16.17
CA GLU A 3 13.34 -19.05 -15.44
C GLU A 3 12.78 -18.25 -14.28
N LEU A 4 13.33 -18.54 -13.10
CA LEU A 4 13.13 -17.77 -11.90
C LEU A 4 13.87 -16.43 -12.03
N TYR A 5 13.33 -15.32 -11.53
CA TYR A 5 14.10 -14.13 -11.22
C TYR A 5 14.88 -14.39 -9.92
N THR A 6 15.87 -15.27 -10.03
CA THR A 6 16.84 -15.53 -8.97
C THR A 6 18.19 -15.10 -9.48
N ARG A 7 18.77 -14.07 -8.86
CA ARG A 7 20.15 -13.69 -9.10
C ARG A 7 21.06 -14.60 -8.28
N ARG A 8 21.87 -15.40 -8.98
CA ARG A 8 22.84 -16.31 -8.37
C ARG A 8 24.15 -15.59 -8.12
N CYS A 9 24.69 -15.74 -6.91
CA CYS A 9 25.98 -15.21 -6.52
C CYS A 9 27.11 -15.87 -7.32
N ARG A 10 27.90 -15.06 -8.03
CA ARG A 10 29.07 -15.55 -8.81
C ARG A 10 30.14 -16.23 -7.95
N GLY A 11 30.21 -15.89 -6.66
CA GLY A 11 31.22 -16.44 -5.75
C GLY A 11 30.88 -17.80 -5.14
N CYS A 12 29.60 -18.11 -4.92
CA CYS A 12 29.20 -19.34 -4.21
C CYS A 12 27.92 -20.03 -4.71
N GLY A 13 27.21 -19.46 -5.69
CA GLY A 13 25.98 -20.03 -6.24
C GLY A 13 24.71 -19.85 -5.38
N ALA A 14 24.82 -19.30 -4.17
CA ALA A 14 23.66 -18.93 -3.36
C ALA A 14 22.86 -17.78 -4.00
N SER A 15 21.58 -17.65 -3.67
CA SER A 15 20.74 -16.55 -4.12
C SER A 15 21.12 -15.24 -3.43
N PHE A 16 21.10 -14.12 -4.17
CA PHE A 16 21.23 -12.79 -3.58
C PHE A 16 19.98 -12.38 -2.80
N SER A 17 20.16 -11.45 -1.86
CA SER A 17 19.11 -10.67 -1.20
C SER A 17 19.41 -9.19 -1.39
N TYR A 18 18.39 -8.36 -1.51
CA TYR A 18 18.54 -6.91 -1.42
C TYR A 18 18.89 -6.52 0.03
N ASP A 19 19.92 -5.71 0.20
CA ASP A 19 20.42 -5.21 1.48
C ASP A 19 20.16 -3.68 1.56
N PRO A 20 19.19 -3.24 2.38
CA PRO A 20 18.85 -1.82 2.55
C PRO A 20 20.01 -0.92 2.94
N GLN A 21 20.92 -1.43 3.79
CA GLN A 21 22.05 -0.66 4.32
C GLN A 21 23.07 -0.29 3.24
N SER A 22 23.31 -1.18 2.28
CA SER A 22 24.24 -0.91 1.19
C SER A 22 23.58 -0.63 -0.14
N GLU A 23 22.23 -0.58 -0.16
CA GLU A 23 21.41 -0.37 -1.36
C GLU A 23 21.87 -1.23 -2.53
N ALA A 24 22.21 -2.49 -2.23
CA ALA A 24 22.89 -3.40 -3.14
C ALA A 24 22.41 -4.84 -2.94
N LEU A 25 22.71 -5.70 -3.91
CA LEU A 25 22.54 -7.13 -3.74
C LEU A 25 23.67 -7.68 -2.88
N LYS A 26 23.32 -8.36 -1.79
CA LYS A 26 24.26 -8.98 -0.88
C LYS A 26 23.96 -10.47 -0.76
N CYS A 27 24.99 -11.29 -0.97
CA CYS A 27 24.88 -12.72 -0.78
C CYS A 27 24.86 -13.01 0.73
N PRO A 28 23.79 -13.63 1.28
CA PRO A 28 23.72 -13.93 2.70
C PRO A 28 24.70 -15.02 3.13
N TYR A 29 25.23 -15.80 2.18
CA TYR A 29 26.13 -16.92 2.47
C TYR A 29 27.61 -16.51 2.51
N CYS A 30 28.13 -15.90 1.43
CA CYS A 30 29.55 -15.54 1.34
C CYS A 30 29.83 -14.04 1.53
N GLY A 31 28.79 -13.20 1.65
CA GLY A 31 28.93 -11.76 1.85
C GLY A 31 29.31 -10.96 0.61
N HIS A 32 29.45 -11.60 -0.56
CA HIS A 32 29.71 -10.90 -1.82
C HIS A 32 28.60 -9.88 -2.12
N LYS A 33 28.98 -8.71 -2.64
CA LYS A 33 28.06 -7.62 -2.96
C LYS A 33 28.14 -7.27 -4.44
N GLU A 34 26.98 -7.05 -5.04
CA GLU A 34 26.84 -6.53 -6.40
C GLU A 34 25.97 -5.26 -6.35
N PRO A 35 26.36 -4.17 -7.03
CA PRO A 35 25.48 -3.02 -7.15
C PRO A 35 24.18 -3.42 -7.88
N LEU A 36 23.09 -2.75 -7.55
CA LEU A 36 21.90 -2.82 -8.38
C LEU A 36 22.21 -2.26 -9.77
N PRO A 37 21.70 -2.88 -10.85
CA PRO A 37 21.84 -2.28 -12.16
C PRO A 37 21.15 -0.90 -12.11
N PRO A 38 21.73 0.12 -12.77
CA PRO A 38 21.12 1.44 -12.79
C PRO A 38 19.73 1.33 -13.40
N ALA A 39 18.75 2.05 -12.86
CA ALA A 39 17.44 2.21 -13.47
C ALA A 39 17.65 2.89 -14.84
N TYR A 40 17.62 2.11 -15.92
CA TYR A 40 17.86 2.62 -17.27
C TYR A 40 16.68 3.44 -17.80
N GLU A 41 15.50 3.25 -17.24
CA GLU A 41 14.27 3.93 -17.59
C GLU A 41 13.64 4.49 -16.31
N GLY A 42 13.12 5.72 -16.37
CA GLY A 42 12.34 6.29 -15.27
C GLY A 42 11.05 5.51 -15.04
N ILE A 43 10.30 5.89 -14.01
CA ILE A 43 8.97 5.34 -13.78
C ILE A 43 8.09 5.74 -14.97
N GLN A 44 7.48 4.75 -15.62
CA GLN A 44 6.55 4.98 -16.72
C GLN A 44 5.13 4.98 -16.18
N GLU A 45 4.50 6.15 -16.14
CA GLU A 45 3.07 6.26 -15.85
C GLU A 45 2.26 5.70 -17.03
N ILE A 46 1.18 4.99 -16.71
CA ILE A 46 0.30 4.35 -17.69
C ILE A 46 -0.99 5.15 -17.71
N ASP A 47 -1.44 5.55 -18.91
CA ASP A 47 -2.74 6.19 -19.08
C ASP A 47 -3.86 5.32 -18.48
N LEU A 48 -4.75 5.93 -17.70
CA LEU A 48 -5.78 5.18 -16.96
C LEU A 48 -6.73 4.43 -17.90
N GLU A 49 -7.08 4.98 -19.06
CA GLU A 49 -7.97 4.32 -20.01
C GLU A 49 -7.27 3.09 -20.64
N GLU A 50 -5.99 3.22 -20.97
CA GLU A 50 -5.15 2.11 -21.43
C GLU A 50 -5.02 1.02 -20.35
N ALA A 51 -4.73 1.42 -19.11
CA ALA A 51 -4.61 0.52 -17.97
C ALA A 51 -5.92 -0.26 -17.72
N LEU A 52 -7.07 0.42 -17.77
CA LEU A 52 -8.39 -0.21 -17.61
C LEU A 52 -8.69 -1.21 -18.73
N LYS A 53 -8.29 -0.93 -19.98
CA LYS A 53 -8.41 -1.87 -21.11
C LYS A 53 -7.51 -3.09 -20.91
N ALA A 54 -6.25 -2.89 -20.50
CA ALA A 54 -5.31 -3.97 -20.22
C ALA A 54 -5.81 -4.89 -19.09
N ALA A 55 -6.34 -4.31 -18.02
CA ALA A 55 -6.93 -5.03 -16.89
C ALA A 55 -8.16 -5.88 -17.29
N GLN A 56 -8.93 -5.47 -18.30
CA GLN A 56 -10.06 -6.23 -18.82
C GLN A 56 -9.64 -7.33 -19.80
N ALA A 57 -8.58 -7.10 -20.58
CA ALA A 57 -8.14 -7.99 -21.66
C ALA A 57 -7.49 -9.30 -21.16
N GLN A 58 -6.91 -9.31 -19.96
CA GLN A 58 -6.31 -10.51 -19.38
C GLN A 58 -7.23 -11.14 -18.32
N THR A 59 -8.00 -12.14 -18.75
CA THR A 59 -8.70 -13.08 -17.87
C THR A 59 -7.89 -14.37 -17.73
N THR A 60 -6.57 -14.27 -17.58
CA THR A 60 -5.73 -15.47 -17.45
C THR A 60 -5.90 -16.05 -16.06
N THR A 61 -6.90 -16.91 -15.92
CA THR A 61 -6.96 -17.85 -14.80
C THR A 61 -5.69 -18.70 -14.92
N LEU A 62 -4.82 -18.69 -13.91
CA LEU A 62 -3.67 -19.61 -13.86
C LEU A 62 -4.21 -21.04 -13.77
N THR A 63 -4.55 -21.65 -14.91
CA THR A 63 -5.06 -23.02 -14.95
C THR A 63 -3.88 -24.00 -14.88
N GLY A 64 -3.73 -24.68 -13.74
CA GLY A 64 -2.76 -25.76 -13.53
C GLY A 64 -1.75 -25.52 -12.40
N TYR A 65 -1.02 -26.57 -12.00
CA TYR A 65 0.08 -26.45 -11.04
C TYR A 65 1.29 -25.76 -11.67
N HIS A 66 1.95 -24.88 -10.93
CA HIS A 66 3.20 -24.22 -11.28
C HIS A 66 4.22 -24.36 -10.13
N LEU A 67 5.51 -24.33 -10.46
CA LEU A 67 6.59 -24.43 -9.48
C LEU A 67 6.84 -23.06 -8.84
N VAL A 68 6.74 -23.01 -7.51
CA VAL A 68 7.09 -21.89 -6.63
C VAL A 68 8.24 -22.34 -5.76
N TYR A 69 9.31 -21.56 -5.71
CA TYR A 69 10.49 -21.92 -4.91
C TYR A 69 10.45 -21.20 -3.57
N CYS A 70 10.75 -21.94 -2.51
CA CYS A 70 10.79 -21.39 -1.17
C CYS A 70 12.00 -20.47 -1.00
N GLN A 71 11.79 -19.19 -0.76
CA GLN A 71 12.87 -18.22 -0.54
C GLN A 71 13.64 -18.46 0.77
N THR A 72 13.04 -19.20 1.70
CA THR A 72 13.64 -19.49 3.02
C THR A 72 14.51 -20.74 3.01
N CYS A 73 14.07 -21.83 2.38
CA CYS A 73 14.79 -23.11 2.43
C CYS A 73 15.17 -23.68 1.06
N GLY A 74 14.79 -23.02 -0.04
CA GLY A 74 15.10 -23.45 -1.40
C GLY A 74 14.26 -24.60 -1.95
N ALA A 75 13.28 -25.10 -1.19
CA ALA A 75 12.41 -26.19 -1.64
C ALA A 75 11.53 -25.81 -2.83
N GLU A 76 11.29 -26.75 -3.73
CA GLU A 76 10.35 -26.60 -4.83
C GLU A 76 8.92 -26.94 -4.39
N ILE A 77 7.95 -26.07 -4.67
CA ILE A 77 6.55 -26.18 -4.25
C ILE A 77 5.67 -26.17 -5.50
N ALA A 78 4.83 -27.18 -5.68
CA ALA A 78 3.81 -27.15 -6.73
C ALA A 78 2.56 -26.39 -6.21
N ALA A 79 2.26 -25.23 -6.79
CA ALA A 79 1.14 -24.39 -6.41
C ALA A 79 0.14 -24.27 -7.56
N GLN A 80 -1.17 -24.39 -7.27
CA GLN A 80 -2.22 -24.00 -8.22
C GLN A 80 -2.57 -22.53 -8.09
N GLU A 81 -2.34 -21.98 -6.90
CA GLU A 81 -2.67 -20.61 -6.54
C GLU A 81 -1.42 -19.74 -6.54
N VAL A 82 -1.69 -18.44 -6.56
CA VAL A 82 -0.70 -17.37 -6.59
C VAL A 82 0.20 -17.34 -5.34
N ARG A 83 -0.32 -17.85 -4.22
CA ARG A 83 0.40 -18.04 -2.94
C ARG A 83 0.63 -19.51 -2.68
N ALA A 84 1.80 -19.84 -2.12
CA ALA A 84 2.17 -21.19 -1.77
C ALA A 84 2.87 -21.23 -0.41
N THR A 85 2.33 -22.00 0.53
CA THR A 85 3.01 -22.29 1.80
C THR A 85 4.04 -23.40 1.58
N CYS A 86 5.27 -23.15 2.00
CA CYS A 86 6.33 -24.15 1.92
C CYS A 86 6.06 -25.29 2.91
N GLY A 87 5.83 -26.50 2.41
CA GLY A 87 5.65 -27.69 3.26
C GLY A 87 6.89 -28.10 4.06
N PHE A 88 8.07 -27.54 3.78
CA PHE A 88 9.32 -27.85 4.47
C PHE A 88 9.60 -26.92 5.66
N CYS A 89 9.45 -25.60 5.47
CA CYS A 89 9.80 -24.62 6.50
C CYS A 89 8.66 -23.66 6.89
N GLY A 90 7.47 -23.82 6.29
CA GLY A 90 6.27 -23.08 6.65
C GLY A 90 6.20 -21.63 6.14
N SER A 91 7.16 -21.16 5.33
CA SER A 91 7.11 -19.79 4.80
C SER A 91 6.07 -19.66 3.68
N GLU A 92 5.43 -18.49 3.59
CA GLU A 92 4.61 -18.13 2.43
C GLU A 92 5.52 -17.67 1.29
N ASN A 93 5.21 -18.13 0.07
CA ASN A 93 5.96 -17.82 -1.14
C ASN A 93 5.00 -17.42 -2.24
N VAL A 94 5.47 -16.53 -3.12
CA VAL A 94 4.69 -16.00 -4.23
C VAL A 94 5.27 -16.50 -5.55
N SER A 95 4.38 -16.90 -6.45
CA SER A 95 4.70 -17.38 -7.78
C SER A 95 5.11 -16.26 -8.73
N GLU A 96 6.24 -16.42 -9.42
CA GLU A 96 6.69 -15.47 -10.44
C GLU A 96 5.80 -15.47 -11.68
N LYS A 97 5.22 -16.62 -12.05
CA LYS A 97 4.15 -16.66 -13.06
C LYS A 97 2.98 -15.77 -12.68
N ALA A 98 2.73 -15.57 -11.39
CA ALA A 98 1.66 -14.68 -10.96
C ALA A 98 2.03 -13.20 -11.11
N LEU A 99 3.31 -12.81 -10.93
CA LEU A 99 3.80 -11.47 -11.26
C LEU A 99 3.79 -11.20 -12.76
N GLU A 100 4.24 -12.16 -13.57
CA GLU A 100 4.22 -12.04 -15.03
C GLU A 100 2.81 -12.08 -15.62
N ALA A 101 1.87 -12.76 -14.95
CA ALA A 101 0.47 -12.80 -15.32
C ALA A 101 -0.32 -11.57 -14.85
N LEU A 102 0.30 -10.62 -14.14
CA LEU A 102 -0.38 -9.37 -13.82
C LEU A 102 -0.66 -8.59 -15.11
N PRO A 103 -1.91 -8.13 -15.32
CA PRO A 103 -2.25 -7.32 -16.49
C PRO A 103 -1.46 -6.03 -16.55
N ILE A 104 -1.10 -5.51 -15.38
CA ILE A 104 -0.31 -4.30 -15.21
C ILE A 104 0.83 -4.68 -14.27
N LYS A 105 2.05 -4.62 -14.78
CA LYS A 105 3.26 -4.84 -13.99
C LYS A 105 3.55 -3.60 -13.14
N PRO A 106 4.19 -3.75 -11.97
CA PRO A 106 4.65 -2.60 -11.19
C PRO A 106 5.59 -1.72 -12.01
N GLN A 107 5.38 -0.41 -11.96
CA GLN A 107 6.22 0.59 -12.63
C GLN A 107 7.25 1.21 -11.69
N GLY A 108 6.93 1.21 -10.40
CA GLY A 108 7.80 1.70 -9.34
C GLY A 108 7.92 0.72 -8.17
N VAL A 109 8.96 0.91 -7.37
CA VAL A 109 9.15 0.26 -6.08
C VAL A 109 9.73 1.27 -5.10
N LEU A 110 9.23 1.26 -3.87
CA LEU A 110 9.81 2.02 -2.78
C LEU A 110 10.81 1.11 -2.03
N PRO A 111 12.14 1.28 -2.21
CA PRO A 111 13.10 0.36 -1.61
C PRO A 111 13.07 0.42 -0.08
N PHE A 112 13.26 -0.72 0.58
CA PHE A 112 13.50 -0.71 2.02
C PHE A 112 14.78 0.06 2.32
N ARG A 113 14.71 0.98 3.29
CA ARG A 113 15.88 1.71 3.84
C ARG A 113 16.37 1.17 5.18
N LEU A 114 15.58 0.30 5.79
CA LEU A 114 15.87 -0.29 7.10
C LEU A 114 15.97 -1.79 6.96
N THR A 115 16.99 -2.36 7.59
CA THR A 115 17.07 -3.81 7.81
C THR A 115 16.03 -4.25 8.84
N PRO A 116 15.62 -5.54 8.84
CA PRO A 116 14.73 -6.08 9.87
C PRO A 116 15.27 -5.86 11.29
N GLU A 117 16.59 -5.94 11.47
CA GLU A 117 17.25 -5.74 12.76
C GLU A 117 17.20 -4.27 13.23
N GLU A 118 17.38 -3.31 12.31
CA GLU A 118 17.19 -1.88 12.60
C GLU A 118 15.74 -1.55 12.92
N ALA A 119 14.81 -2.09 12.12
CA ALA A 119 13.37 -1.93 12.35
C ALA A 119 12.97 -2.46 13.75
N GLN A 120 13.47 -3.64 14.14
CA GLN A 120 13.27 -4.19 15.48
C GLN A 120 13.83 -3.28 16.57
N THR A 121 15.01 -2.70 16.36
CA THR A 121 15.64 -1.80 17.33
C THR A 121 14.84 -0.50 17.49
N LEU A 122 14.35 0.08 16.39
CA LEU A 122 13.53 1.29 16.41
C LEU A 122 12.17 1.03 17.04
N PHE A 123 11.54 -0.09 16.70
CA PHE A 123 10.29 -0.52 17.29
C PHE A 123 10.42 -0.75 18.80
N ASP A 124 11.49 -1.42 19.24
CA ASP A 124 11.79 -1.63 20.66
C ASP A 124 11.97 -0.32 21.43
N ARG A 125 12.61 0.67 20.80
CA ARG A 125 12.81 2.01 21.38
C ARG A 125 11.49 2.75 21.51
N TRP A 126 10.66 2.72 20.47
CA TRP A 126 9.33 3.31 20.47
C TRP A 126 8.43 2.67 21.54
N LEU A 127 8.45 1.34 21.65
CA LEU A 127 7.65 0.63 22.65
C LEU A 127 8.05 1.02 24.10
N LYS A 128 9.35 1.25 24.34
CA LYS A 128 9.86 1.71 25.64
C LYS A 128 9.45 3.16 25.97
N SER A 129 9.23 4.02 24.98
CA SER A 129 8.84 5.42 25.23
C SER A 129 7.36 5.59 25.57
N HIS A 130 6.53 4.55 25.37
CA HIS A 130 5.09 4.61 25.60
C HIS A 130 4.71 4.03 26.97
N TRP A 131 4.63 4.91 27.99
CA TRP A 131 4.30 4.54 29.37
C TRP A 131 2.91 3.90 29.56
N PHE A 132 1.97 4.16 28.64
CA PHE A 132 0.62 3.58 28.65
C PHE A 132 0.39 2.51 27.58
N ALA A 133 1.44 1.98 26.95
CA ALA A 133 1.29 0.87 26.02
C ALA A 133 0.65 -0.34 26.74
N PRO A 134 -0.37 -0.99 26.12
CA PRO A 134 -0.98 -2.21 26.64
C PRO A 134 0.07 -3.26 27.04
N SER A 135 -0.15 -3.94 28.17
CA SER A 135 0.84 -4.86 28.75
C SER A 135 1.15 -6.07 27.86
N ASP A 136 0.20 -6.45 27.01
CA ASP A 136 0.34 -7.49 26.00
C ASP A 136 1.23 -7.07 24.82
N LEU A 137 1.19 -5.79 24.43
CA LEU A 137 2.12 -5.22 23.43
C LEU A 137 3.56 -5.16 23.95
N ARG A 138 3.74 -5.05 25.27
CA ARG A 138 5.06 -5.11 25.93
C ARG A 138 5.62 -6.52 26.05
N ASP A 139 4.79 -7.56 25.90
CA ASP A 139 5.25 -8.94 25.96
C ASP A 139 5.96 -9.31 24.65
N LYS A 140 7.26 -9.00 24.59
CA LYS A 140 8.12 -9.32 23.45
C LYS A 140 8.10 -10.80 23.03
N ARG A 141 7.66 -11.71 23.90
CA ARG A 141 7.52 -13.14 23.57
C ARG A 141 6.40 -13.41 22.57
N LYS A 142 5.44 -12.47 22.43
CA LYS A 142 4.34 -12.55 21.46
C LYS A 142 4.66 -11.87 20.14
N ILE A 143 5.71 -11.07 20.09
CA ILE A 143 6.14 -10.39 18.87
C ILE A 143 7.07 -11.34 18.13
N GLU A 144 6.51 -12.04 17.16
CA GLU A 144 7.31 -12.76 16.17
C GLU A 144 8.21 -11.75 15.45
N LYS A 145 9.42 -12.21 15.09
CA LYS A 145 10.45 -11.44 14.39
C LYS A 145 9.83 -10.47 13.37
N ILE A 146 10.17 -9.17 13.43
CA ILE A 146 9.74 -8.20 12.42
C ILE A 146 10.22 -8.66 11.03
N ARG A 147 9.28 -8.69 10.09
CA ARG A 147 9.53 -8.99 8.68
C ARG A 147 9.13 -7.80 7.85
N GLY A 148 9.87 -7.53 6.78
CA GLY A 148 9.44 -6.57 5.77
C GLY A 148 8.66 -7.27 4.68
N PHE A 149 7.69 -6.54 4.15
CA PHE A 149 6.75 -7.06 3.20
C PHE A 149 6.41 -5.97 2.17
N TYR A 150 6.57 -6.25 0.88
CA TYR A 150 6.18 -5.35 -0.19
C TYR A 150 4.67 -5.45 -0.44
N LEU A 151 4.00 -4.30 -0.33
CA LEU A 151 2.57 -4.19 -0.59
C LEU A 151 2.33 -3.65 -2.00
N PRO A 152 1.39 -4.22 -2.76
CA PRO A 152 0.99 -3.67 -4.04
C PRO A 152 0.12 -2.45 -3.80
N ILE A 153 0.50 -1.31 -4.38
CA ILE A 153 -0.21 -0.04 -4.26
C ILE A 153 -0.53 0.46 -5.67
N TRP A 154 -1.75 0.94 -5.85
CA TRP A 154 -2.14 1.73 -7.01
C TRP A 154 -1.88 3.21 -6.69
N THR A 155 -1.18 3.90 -7.58
CA THR A 155 -1.04 5.36 -7.56
C THR A 155 -1.89 5.93 -8.69
N PHE A 156 -2.53 7.07 -8.43
CA PHE A 156 -3.33 7.78 -9.42
C PHE A 156 -2.96 9.24 -9.44
N ASP A 157 -2.71 9.72 -10.65
CA ASP A 157 -2.44 11.13 -10.89
C ASP A 157 -3.68 11.78 -11.50
N ALA A 158 -3.98 13.00 -11.07
CA ALA A 158 -5.12 13.73 -11.57
C ALA A 158 -4.86 15.24 -11.62
N GLN A 159 -4.92 15.79 -12.83
CA GLN A 159 -5.03 17.23 -13.00
C GLN A 159 -6.52 17.63 -12.93
N VAL A 160 -6.86 18.43 -11.92
CA VAL A 160 -8.25 18.83 -11.65
C VAL A 160 -8.45 20.30 -12.00
N TRP A 161 -9.58 20.57 -12.66
CA TRP A 161 -10.16 21.91 -12.81
C TRP A 161 -11.65 21.84 -12.50
N ALA A 162 -12.07 22.51 -11.43
CA ALA A 162 -13.46 22.51 -10.99
C ALA A 162 -13.96 23.94 -10.78
N HIS A 163 -15.24 24.14 -11.09
CA HIS A 163 -15.99 25.33 -10.71
C HIS A 163 -16.97 24.91 -9.64
N TRP A 164 -17.03 25.64 -8.53
CA TRP A 164 -17.92 25.29 -7.43
C TRP A 164 -18.75 26.50 -7.01
N SER A 165 -19.93 26.20 -6.47
CA SER A 165 -20.80 27.16 -5.80
C SER A 165 -21.36 26.52 -4.54
N ALA A 166 -21.42 27.26 -3.45
CA ALA A 166 -21.90 26.79 -2.16
C ALA A 166 -22.71 27.87 -1.46
N GLN A 167 -23.69 27.47 -0.67
CA GLN A 167 -24.40 28.39 0.22
C GLN A 167 -24.04 28.05 1.67
N PRO A 168 -23.29 28.92 2.38
CA PRO A 168 -22.88 28.63 3.74
C PRO A 168 -24.12 28.64 4.65
N GLY A 169 -24.26 27.62 5.48
CA GLY A 169 -25.26 27.56 6.54
C GLY A 169 -24.64 27.89 7.88
N TYR A 170 -25.20 28.84 8.62
CA TYR A 170 -24.76 29.20 9.95
C TYR A 170 -25.75 28.70 11.00
N TYR A 171 -25.28 27.88 11.93
CA TYR A 171 -26.10 27.50 13.08
C TYR A 171 -26.36 28.73 13.95
N ARG A 172 -27.65 29.03 14.13
CA ARG A 172 -28.15 30.09 15.01
C ARG A 172 -29.14 29.49 15.99
N SER A 173 -29.31 30.16 17.12
CA SER A 173 -30.29 29.79 18.11
C SER A 173 -31.20 30.97 18.39
N ARG A 174 -32.50 30.73 18.48
CA ARG A 174 -33.47 31.71 18.95
C ARG A 174 -34.37 31.11 20.02
N THR A 175 -34.78 31.95 20.96
CA THR A 175 -35.74 31.57 21.98
C THR A 175 -37.15 31.76 21.43
N GLU A 176 -37.90 30.67 21.34
CA GLU A 176 -39.31 30.70 20.93
C GLU A 176 -40.20 30.44 22.13
N ARG A 177 -41.28 31.23 22.22
CA ARG A 177 -42.37 30.96 23.17
C ARG A 177 -43.33 29.97 22.55
N TYR A 178 -43.66 28.92 23.29
CA TYR A 178 -44.72 27.98 22.93
C TYR A 178 -45.68 27.80 24.11
N PHE A 179 -46.92 27.49 23.80
CA PHE A 179 -47.91 27.19 24.82
C PHE A 179 -47.83 25.71 25.18
N ASP A 180 -47.65 25.39 26.47
CA ASP A 180 -47.64 24.03 26.97
C ASP A 180 -49.06 23.65 27.46
N PRO A 181 -49.81 22.80 26.72
CA PRO A 181 -51.19 22.46 27.06
C PRO A 181 -51.30 21.71 28.39
N SER A 182 -50.24 21.00 28.80
CA SER A 182 -50.23 20.18 30.02
C SER A 182 -50.18 21.03 31.29
N THR A 183 -49.42 22.13 31.25
CA THR A 183 -49.24 23.06 32.37
C THR A 183 -50.03 24.36 32.21
N ARG A 184 -50.77 24.51 31.11
CA ARG A 184 -51.57 25.70 30.77
C ARG A 184 -50.79 27.01 30.91
N SER A 185 -49.52 26.98 30.55
CA SER A 185 -48.60 28.11 30.71
C SER A 185 -47.75 28.33 29.46
N TRP A 186 -47.33 29.58 29.25
CA TRP A 186 -46.34 29.90 28.23
C TRP A 186 -44.96 29.48 28.71
N ARG A 187 -44.25 28.69 27.89
CA ARG A 187 -42.87 28.30 28.13
C ARG A 187 -41.97 28.77 27.00
N THR A 188 -40.69 28.91 27.29
CA THR A 188 -39.65 29.18 26.30
C THR A 188 -38.87 27.92 26.00
N ARG A 189 -38.47 27.74 24.74
CA ARG A 189 -37.46 26.76 24.35
C ARG A 189 -36.46 27.42 23.43
N THR A 190 -35.20 27.02 23.54
CA THR A 190 -34.18 27.38 22.57
C THR A 190 -34.28 26.44 21.39
N VAL A 191 -34.47 26.99 20.19
CA VAL A 191 -34.51 26.22 18.94
C VAL A 191 -33.28 26.59 18.11
N THR A 192 -32.56 25.58 17.66
CA THR A 192 -31.46 25.72 16.70
C THR A 192 -32.03 25.70 15.29
N TYR A 193 -31.61 26.65 14.45
CA TYR A 193 -31.96 26.70 13.04
C TYR A 193 -30.72 27.05 12.20
N ILE A 194 -30.79 26.76 10.91
CA ILE A 194 -29.75 27.13 9.94
C ILE A 194 -30.15 28.45 9.30
N GLU A 195 -29.31 29.46 9.45
CA GLU A 195 -29.38 30.72 8.72
C GLU A 195 -28.52 30.58 7.46
N TRP A 196 -29.15 30.58 6.29
CA TRP A 196 -28.44 30.47 5.02
C TRP A 196 -27.85 31.82 4.60
N GLY A 197 -26.55 31.85 4.35
CA GLY A 197 -25.82 33.02 3.89
C GLY A 197 -25.97 33.29 2.39
N VAL A 198 -25.21 34.27 1.92
CA VAL A 198 -25.11 34.59 0.48
C VAL A 198 -24.36 33.47 -0.24
N PRO A 199 -24.85 32.97 -1.39
CA PRO A 199 -24.12 32.00 -2.19
C PRO A 199 -22.71 32.53 -2.54
N VAL A 200 -21.72 31.67 -2.37
CA VAL A 200 -20.33 31.90 -2.74
C VAL A 200 -19.95 30.94 -3.86
N SER A 201 -19.01 31.33 -4.71
CA SER A 201 -18.52 30.49 -5.80
C SER A 201 -17.03 30.71 -6.01
N GLY A 202 -16.38 29.74 -6.62
CA GLY A 202 -14.96 29.82 -6.94
C GLY A 202 -14.53 28.76 -7.95
N HIS A 203 -13.23 28.74 -8.20
CA HIS A 203 -12.57 27.74 -9.02
C HIS A 203 -11.55 26.99 -8.15
N HIS A 204 -11.40 25.70 -8.40
CA HIS A 204 -10.35 24.87 -7.83
C HIS A 204 -9.52 24.33 -8.98
N GLN A 205 -8.20 24.50 -8.90
CA GLN A 205 -7.26 23.92 -9.83
C GLN A 205 -6.12 23.34 -9.02
N ASP A 206 -5.89 22.04 -9.18
CA ASP A 206 -4.86 21.34 -8.44
C ASP A 206 -4.35 20.14 -9.23
N PHE A 207 -3.14 19.69 -8.91
CA PHE A 207 -2.57 18.46 -9.43
C PHE A 207 -2.34 17.50 -8.27
N TYR A 208 -3.05 16.37 -8.33
CA TYR A 208 -2.90 15.27 -7.39
C TYR A 208 -1.87 14.31 -7.99
N ASP A 209 -0.76 14.15 -7.32
CA ASP A 209 0.36 13.28 -7.71
C ASP A 209 0.42 12.11 -6.72
N ASP A 210 0.47 10.88 -7.24
CA ASP A 210 0.54 9.64 -6.47
C ASP A 210 -0.55 9.47 -5.39
N VAL A 211 -1.83 9.60 -5.75
CA VAL A 211 -2.91 9.27 -4.81
C VAL A 211 -2.92 7.77 -4.52
N LEU A 212 -2.44 7.40 -3.33
CA LEU A 212 -2.24 6.01 -2.92
C LEU A 212 -3.56 5.30 -2.62
N VAL A 213 -3.75 4.14 -3.26
CA VAL A 213 -4.83 3.20 -2.99
C VAL A 213 -4.25 1.81 -2.79
N SER A 214 -4.64 1.13 -1.71
CA SER A 214 -4.20 -0.25 -1.47
C SER A 214 -4.61 -1.16 -2.62
N GLY A 215 -3.67 -1.94 -3.16
CA GLY A 215 -3.94 -3.00 -4.12
C GLY A 215 -4.53 -4.26 -3.49
N LEU A 216 -4.74 -4.27 -2.17
CA LEU A 216 -5.34 -5.37 -1.43
C LEU A 216 -6.73 -5.00 -0.92
N THR A 217 -7.64 -5.97 -0.98
CA THR A 217 -9.02 -5.90 -0.49
C THR A 217 -9.07 -6.11 1.01
N SER A 218 -8.16 -6.93 1.54
CA SER A 218 -8.02 -7.23 2.97
C SER A 218 -7.32 -6.13 3.78
N LEU A 219 -6.59 -5.23 3.11
CA LEU A 219 -5.91 -4.09 3.74
C LEU A 219 -6.54 -2.78 3.25
N PRO A 220 -7.44 -2.16 4.01
CA PRO A 220 -8.05 -0.89 3.64
C PRO A 220 -7.01 0.23 3.57
N THR A 221 -7.20 1.16 2.63
CA THR A 221 -6.23 2.24 2.40
C THR A 221 -6.09 3.19 3.60
N SER A 222 -7.11 3.31 4.45
CA SER A 222 -7.04 4.07 5.70
C SER A 222 -5.93 3.59 6.67
N TYR A 223 -5.54 2.31 6.58
CA TYR A 223 -4.40 1.80 7.35
C TYR A 223 -3.08 2.31 6.80
N LEU A 224 -2.96 2.46 5.47
CA LEU A 224 -1.79 3.07 4.85
C LEU A 224 -1.68 4.55 5.22
N ASP A 225 -2.81 5.27 5.25
CA ASP A 225 -2.86 6.67 5.70
C ASP A 225 -2.42 6.80 7.17
N GLY A 226 -2.82 5.85 8.03
CA GLY A 226 -2.44 5.80 9.43
C GLY A 226 -0.96 5.47 9.67
N VAL A 227 -0.34 4.68 8.78
CA VAL A 227 1.11 4.46 8.79
C VAL A 227 1.84 5.74 8.32
N GLY A 228 1.30 6.39 7.27
CA GLY A 228 1.85 7.60 6.67
C GLY A 228 3.26 7.44 6.10
N GLY A 229 3.78 8.49 5.45
CA GLY A 229 5.21 8.59 5.18
C GLY A 229 5.76 7.83 3.97
N PHE A 230 4.91 7.37 3.04
CA PHE A 230 5.39 6.90 1.74
C PHE A 230 5.72 8.13 0.87
N ALA A 231 6.99 8.54 0.88
CA ALA A 231 7.47 9.68 0.10
C ALA A 231 7.66 9.30 -1.38
N THR A 232 6.57 8.91 -2.05
CA THR A 232 6.63 8.47 -3.45
C THR A 232 7.23 9.51 -4.40
N PRO A 233 7.03 10.84 -4.24
CA PRO A 233 7.64 11.80 -5.16
C PRO A 233 9.18 11.90 -5.06
N SER A 234 9.79 11.48 -3.95
CA SER A 234 11.24 11.57 -3.74
C SER A 234 11.96 10.23 -3.72
N ASP A 235 11.29 9.18 -3.23
CA ASP A 235 11.93 7.92 -2.86
C ASP A 235 11.55 6.77 -3.79
N LEU A 236 10.51 6.93 -4.61
CA LEU A 236 10.07 5.92 -5.56
C LEU A 236 11.17 5.71 -6.63
N GLN A 237 11.56 4.46 -6.83
CA GLN A 237 12.50 4.06 -7.85
C GLN A 237 11.76 3.34 -8.97
N ALA A 238 12.28 3.41 -10.19
CA ALA A 238 11.78 2.58 -11.28
C ALA A 238 11.84 1.10 -10.87
N TYR A 239 10.79 0.36 -11.21
CA TYR A 239 10.66 -1.02 -10.77
C TYR A 239 11.82 -1.88 -11.27
N ASN A 240 12.53 -2.48 -10.31
CA ASN A 240 13.49 -3.54 -10.57
C ASN A 240 13.20 -4.72 -9.61
N PRO A 241 12.93 -5.93 -10.13
CA PRO A 241 12.67 -7.09 -9.28
C PRO A 241 13.82 -7.46 -8.33
N ASP A 242 15.05 -6.99 -8.57
CA ASP A 242 16.17 -7.14 -7.65
C ASP A 242 15.88 -6.60 -6.24
N TYR A 243 15.07 -5.54 -6.11
CA TYR A 243 14.67 -4.98 -4.82
C TYR A 243 13.83 -5.96 -3.98
N LEU A 244 13.11 -6.88 -4.64
CA LEU A 244 12.24 -7.85 -3.97
C LEU A 244 13.01 -9.05 -3.42
N LEU A 245 14.27 -9.25 -3.83
CA LEU A 245 15.05 -10.43 -3.46
C LEU A 245 15.27 -10.49 -1.94
N GLY A 246 14.83 -11.58 -1.32
CA GLY A 246 14.93 -11.80 0.14
C GLY A 246 13.81 -11.15 0.97
N TRP A 247 12.84 -10.51 0.32
CA TRP A 247 11.67 -9.90 0.96
C TRP A 247 10.39 -10.63 0.59
N GLU A 248 9.41 -10.60 1.50
CA GLU A 248 8.07 -11.11 1.20
C GLU A 248 7.31 -10.07 0.35
N VAL A 249 6.42 -10.51 -0.54
CA VAL A 249 5.70 -9.65 -1.50
C VAL A 249 4.24 -10.08 -1.55
N ALA A 250 3.28 -9.14 -1.53
CA ALA A 250 1.88 -9.45 -1.84
C ALA A 250 1.59 -9.09 -3.28
N LEU A 251 0.62 -9.81 -3.83
CA LEU A 251 0.07 -9.55 -5.13
C LEU A 251 -1.28 -8.86 -5.01
N PRO A 252 -1.58 -7.94 -5.95
CA PRO A 252 -2.82 -7.19 -5.91
C PRO A 252 -3.99 -8.17 -6.10
N ASP A 253 -4.98 -8.07 -5.22
CA ASP A 253 -6.27 -8.76 -5.35
C ASP A 253 -7.42 -7.77 -5.60
N LYS A 254 -7.19 -6.46 -5.37
CA LYS A 254 -8.15 -5.40 -5.65
C LYS A 254 -8.06 -5.03 -7.14
N PRO A 255 -9.12 -5.26 -7.93
CA PRO A 255 -9.13 -4.92 -9.34
C PRO A 255 -8.97 -3.41 -9.57
N LEU A 256 -8.26 -3.02 -10.64
CA LEU A 256 -8.03 -1.62 -10.98
C LEU A 256 -9.31 -0.77 -11.02
N PRO A 257 -10.46 -1.20 -11.60
CA PRO A 257 -11.69 -0.39 -11.57
C PRO A 257 -12.21 -0.10 -10.16
N ALA A 258 -12.02 -1.04 -9.22
CA ALA A 258 -12.41 -0.85 -7.83
C ALA A 258 -11.44 0.09 -7.11
N ALA A 259 -10.13 -0.06 -7.35
CA ALA A 259 -9.12 0.84 -6.82
C ALA A 259 -9.30 2.28 -7.35
N TRP A 260 -9.60 2.44 -8.65
CA TRP A 260 -9.87 3.75 -9.24
C TRP A 260 -11.09 4.43 -8.61
N LYS A 261 -12.17 3.69 -8.32
CA LYS A 261 -13.33 4.26 -7.64
C LYS A 261 -12.95 4.87 -6.28
N GLU A 262 -12.07 4.21 -5.54
CA GLU A 262 -11.55 4.69 -4.26
C GLU A 262 -10.62 5.89 -4.46
N GLY A 263 -9.68 5.83 -5.41
CA GLY A 263 -8.80 6.95 -5.76
C GLY A 263 -9.58 8.20 -6.20
N TYR A 264 -10.60 8.02 -7.03
CA TYR A 264 -11.49 9.09 -7.46
C TYR A 264 -12.21 9.77 -6.28
N GLN A 265 -12.71 8.99 -5.32
CA GLN A 265 -13.33 9.55 -4.10
C GLN A 265 -12.31 10.39 -3.31
N ARG A 266 -11.07 9.91 -3.18
CA ARG A 266 -10.00 10.64 -2.50
C ARG A 266 -9.59 11.93 -3.21
N ILE A 267 -9.62 11.96 -4.54
CA ILE A 267 -9.32 13.16 -5.33
C ILE A 267 -10.48 14.18 -5.23
N TYR A 268 -11.71 13.68 -5.06
CA TYR A 268 -12.91 14.50 -5.02
C TYR A 268 -13.19 15.13 -3.64
N GLU A 269 -12.82 14.46 -2.55
CA GLU A 269 -12.97 14.93 -1.16
C GLU A 269 -11.97 16.02 -0.77
#